data_AF-A0A7S2EPZ3-F1
#
_entry.id   AF-A0A7S2EPZ3-F1
#
_cell.length_a   1.000
_cell.length_b   1.000
_cell.length_c   1.000
_cell.angle_alpha   90.00
_cell.angle_beta   90.00
_cell.angle_gamma   90.00
#
_symmetry.space_group_name_H-M   'P 1'
#
loop_
_entity.id
_entity.type
_entity.pdbx_description
1 polymer ?
#
loop_
_entity_poly.entity_id
_entity_poly.type
_entity_poly.pdbx_seq_one_letter_code
_entity_poly.pdbx_strand_id
1 'polypeptide(L)'
;GSVKSSSGVEEYDMGIFGESYQTGPLSQKMYDALMTAASKRFPPGQEIPSELLDVYMTYAMDMTAREATKAALDTNGLDMAEPEQSITTGEDGLWGNIANVQLIDLETGEIEEEEYTSFQEAVEKGDWEPGQTFNFVVRNVPASTKDIDISQLLSALDPEGALRAEAKDKGMTMPDEDVESLLALGNDCERRCELSPREANDESSVFSGKMGVRGYSVISRSDLLQDSMNRDGTENRATLMHTMDALVSHSCLIVDLSDGGTSYQSTMALSKMWEATSTFFTAIDENPELETSTLPSMDVAEGAGSRHAVVGYASYKDGDMRFVETRFKRGGKAVMMPAEVETILGADSIQSIAESFDAMVGVGKDVVRIATAASSMEVDAFVERKKSSSSNQPSGYMEEDEKMPFIRASEAAIRLADELIDDSNPLKAESIEALESTAVGEGSVSMSPHRLCRYSNTQQKEEVMDEVFGAHTDTTFVTLIPAASVSGLEVYDEDAAVWFRPELMARKHWEAERRERGEDPSALTETIQIAAGDDETEEVVIPWHARYLIVMPGELLQLTSRNEIPAAVHRVVAAREGQSRLSAPVLLRARTGIKMNVERYFGNLDVAGPLLMECQGIPMEDL
;
A
#
# COMPACT_ATOMS: atom_id res chain seq x y z
N GLY A 1 -15.71 7.55 -27.99
CA GLY A 1 -14.92 6.53 -28.70
C GLY A 1 -14.22 5.73 -27.63
N SER A 2 -14.52 4.43 -27.54
CA SER A 2 -14.01 3.53 -26.50
C SER A 2 -12.52 3.26 -26.73
N VAL A 3 -11.64 3.91 -25.98
CA VAL A 3 -10.26 3.47 -25.83
C VAL A 3 -10.30 2.31 -24.83
N LYS A 4 -10.25 1.08 -25.33
CA LYS A 4 -9.93 -0.08 -24.50
C LYS A 4 -8.42 -0.02 -24.26
N SER A 5 -7.98 0.35 -23.07
CA SER A 5 -6.61 0.07 -22.63
C SER A 5 -6.55 -1.38 -22.18
N SER A 6 -6.42 -2.30 -23.14
CA SER A 6 -5.87 -3.62 -22.81
C SER A 6 -4.38 -3.42 -22.61
N SER A 7 -3.92 -3.27 -21.37
CA SER A 7 -2.50 -3.41 -21.00
C SER A 7 -2.12 -4.90 -21.09
N GLY A 8 -2.22 -5.46 -22.30
CA GLY A 8 -1.75 -6.80 -22.61
C GLY A 8 -0.28 -6.73 -23.00
N VAL A 9 0.55 -7.59 -22.40
CA VAL A 9 1.90 -7.82 -22.91
C VAL A 9 1.77 -8.45 -24.29
N GLU A 10 2.33 -7.80 -25.30
CA GLU A 10 2.40 -8.27 -26.69
C GLU A 10 3.85 -8.63 -27.04
N GLU A 11 4.03 -9.54 -28.00
CA GLU A 11 5.35 -9.95 -28.47
C GLU A 11 5.75 -9.18 -29.74
N TYR A 12 6.94 -8.59 -29.74
CA TYR A 12 7.46 -7.75 -30.83
C TYR A 12 8.71 -8.35 -31.48
N ASP A 13 8.78 -8.22 -32.81
CA ASP A 13 9.97 -8.54 -33.60
C ASP A 13 10.63 -7.23 -34.04
N MET A 14 11.94 -7.09 -33.78
CA MET A 14 12.66 -5.83 -33.97
C MET A 14 14.00 -6.03 -34.68
N GLY A 15 14.30 -5.13 -35.61
CA GLY A 15 15.64 -4.97 -36.17
C GLY A 15 16.32 -3.76 -35.53
N ILE A 16 17.47 -3.97 -34.92
CA ILE A 16 18.26 -2.96 -34.23
C ILE A 16 19.48 -2.61 -35.06
N PHE A 17 19.58 -1.34 -35.44
CA PHE A 17 20.72 -0.78 -36.15
C PHE A 17 21.75 -0.27 -35.15
N GLY A 18 22.91 -0.91 -35.08
CA GLY A 18 23.93 -0.70 -34.07
C GLY A 18 24.44 0.74 -34.00
N GLU A 19 24.53 1.44 -35.13
CA GLU A 19 24.94 2.85 -35.16
C GLU A 19 23.94 3.76 -34.44
N SER A 20 22.64 3.56 -34.68
CA SER A 20 21.57 4.36 -34.10
C SER A 20 21.47 4.19 -32.58
N TYR A 21 21.81 3.00 -32.08
CA TYR A 21 21.72 2.64 -30.66
C TYR A 21 23.10 2.51 -29.98
N GLN A 22 24.17 2.90 -30.68
CA GLN A 22 25.56 2.92 -30.17
C GLN A 22 26.03 1.58 -29.57
N THR A 23 25.71 0.46 -30.21
CA THR A 23 26.05 -0.88 -29.68
C THR A 23 27.56 -1.09 -29.50
N GLY A 24 28.40 -0.49 -30.36
CA GLY A 24 29.85 -0.50 -30.18
C GLY A 24 30.31 0.18 -28.87
N PRO A 25 30.16 1.51 -28.72
CA PRO A 25 30.55 2.20 -27.49
C PRO A 25 29.90 1.67 -26.22
N LEU A 26 28.66 1.19 -26.28
CA LEU A 26 27.94 0.62 -25.14
C LEU A 26 28.53 -0.74 -24.73
N SER A 27 28.82 -1.61 -25.68
CA SER A 27 29.42 -2.92 -25.40
C SER A 27 30.82 -2.82 -24.78
N GLN A 28 31.64 -1.85 -25.19
CA GLN A 28 32.92 -1.59 -24.54
C GLN A 28 32.73 -1.27 -23.05
N LYS A 29 31.78 -0.37 -22.73
CA LYS A 29 31.51 0.03 -21.34
C LYS A 29 30.99 -1.14 -20.50
N MET A 30 30.08 -1.94 -21.06
CA MET A 30 29.54 -3.12 -20.38
C MET A 30 30.65 -4.15 -20.11
N TYR A 31 31.49 -4.40 -21.10
CA TYR A 31 32.64 -5.30 -20.96
C TYR A 31 33.64 -4.79 -19.91
N ASP A 32 34.04 -3.52 -19.94
CA ASP A 32 34.95 -2.93 -18.96
C ASP A 32 34.40 -3.04 -17.52
N ALA A 33 33.08 -2.86 -17.35
CA ALA A 33 32.41 -3.03 -16.06
C ALA A 33 32.42 -4.49 -15.58
N LEU A 34 32.10 -5.44 -16.46
CA LEU A 34 32.17 -6.88 -16.17
C LEU A 34 33.60 -7.31 -15.79
N MET A 35 34.60 -6.85 -16.52
CA MET A 35 36.01 -7.15 -16.24
C MET A 35 36.49 -6.52 -14.94
N THR A 36 36.02 -5.31 -14.61
CA THR A 36 36.27 -4.65 -13.32
C THR A 36 35.65 -5.44 -12.16
N ALA A 37 34.45 -5.98 -12.34
CA ALA A 37 33.80 -6.83 -11.33
C ALA A 37 34.49 -8.20 -11.20
N ALA A 38 34.83 -8.82 -12.33
CA ALA A 38 35.51 -10.11 -12.38
C ALA A 38 36.88 -10.06 -11.71
N SER A 39 37.69 -9.03 -11.97
CA SER A 39 39.03 -8.87 -11.38
C SER A 39 39.03 -8.79 -9.85
N LYS A 40 37.92 -8.36 -9.22
CA LYS A 40 37.75 -8.35 -7.76
C LYS A 40 37.48 -9.74 -7.17
N ARG A 41 37.04 -10.70 -7.98
CA ARG A 41 36.74 -12.08 -7.57
C ARG A 41 37.96 -13.00 -7.64
N PHE A 42 39.02 -12.59 -8.33
CA PHE A 42 40.27 -13.34 -8.42
C PHE A 42 41.34 -12.74 -7.47
N PRO A 43 42.23 -13.56 -6.91
CA PRO A 43 43.32 -13.09 -6.05
C PRO A 43 44.22 -12.04 -6.75
N PRO A 44 44.77 -11.06 -6.00
CA PRO A 44 45.64 -10.04 -6.58
C PRO A 44 46.84 -10.67 -7.31
N GLY A 45 46.97 -10.40 -8.61
CA GLY A 45 48.06 -10.89 -9.46
C GLY A 45 47.77 -12.19 -10.24
N GLN A 46 46.56 -12.73 -10.17
CA GLN A 46 46.07 -13.73 -11.12
C GLN A 46 45.26 -13.05 -12.24
N GLU A 47 45.59 -13.37 -13.48
CA GLU A 47 44.79 -12.98 -14.65
C GLU A 47 43.50 -13.80 -14.70
N ILE A 48 42.45 -13.22 -15.29
CA ILE A 48 41.18 -13.91 -15.53
C ILE A 48 41.46 -15.06 -16.52
N PRO A 49 40.99 -16.30 -16.24
CA PRO A 49 41.16 -17.42 -17.15
C PRO A 49 40.68 -17.08 -18.57
N SER A 50 41.49 -17.38 -19.58
CA SER A 50 41.17 -17.08 -20.98
C SER A 50 39.85 -17.71 -21.44
N GLU A 51 39.51 -18.87 -20.89
CA GLU A 51 38.25 -19.60 -21.14
C GLU A 51 37.00 -18.83 -20.67
N LEU A 52 37.16 -17.83 -19.80
CA LEU A 52 36.06 -16.98 -19.33
C LEU A 52 35.94 -15.68 -20.12
N LEU A 53 36.94 -15.32 -20.94
CA LEU A 53 36.91 -14.06 -21.69
C LEU A 53 35.78 -14.06 -22.73
N ASP A 54 35.65 -15.14 -23.51
CA ASP A 54 34.59 -15.28 -24.51
C ASP A 54 33.19 -15.29 -23.86
N VAL A 55 33.09 -15.84 -22.65
CA VAL A 55 31.88 -15.80 -21.84
C VAL A 55 31.53 -14.36 -21.46
N TYR A 56 32.49 -13.59 -20.92
CA TYR A 56 32.26 -12.18 -20.60
C TYR A 56 31.99 -11.31 -21.82
N MET A 57 32.57 -11.62 -22.98
CA MET A 57 32.29 -10.96 -24.25
C MET A 57 30.85 -11.22 -24.71
N THR A 58 30.41 -12.48 -24.63
CA THR A 58 29.01 -12.86 -24.94
C THR A 58 28.02 -12.16 -24.02
N TYR A 59 28.31 -12.08 -22.71
CA TYR A 59 27.49 -11.33 -21.75
C TYR A 59 27.44 -9.83 -22.07
N ALA A 60 28.59 -9.22 -22.39
CA ALA A 60 28.63 -7.81 -22.74
C ALA A 60 27.79 -7.51 -23.99
N MET A 61 27.84 -8.40 -24.99
CA MET A 61 27.05 -8.30 -26.21
C MET A 61 25.55 -8.44 -25.93
N ASP A 62 25.14 -9.44 -25.13
CA ASP A 62 23.73 -9.65 -24.75
C ASP A 62 23.16 -8.47 -23.95
N MET A 63 23.86 -8.00 -22.92
CA MET A 63 23.45 -6.83 -22.13
C MET A 63 23.31 -5.58 -23.00
N THR A 64 24.23 -5.39 -23.93
CA THR A 64 24.19 -4.26 -24.88
C THR A 64 22.97 -4.36 -25.80
N ALA A 65 22.71 -5.54 -26.34
CA ALA A 65 21.56 -5.79 -27.20
C ALA A 65 20.23 -5.59 -26.45
N ARG A 66 20.16 -6.02 -25.19
CA ARG A 66 19.01 -5.81 -24.32
C ARG A 66 18.72 -4.32 -24.12
N GLU A 67 19.73 -3.54 -23.75
CA GLU A 67 19.58 -2.10 -23.54
C GLU A 67 19.25 -1.35 -24.83
N ALA A 68 19.85 -1.74 -25.96
CA ALA A 68 19.50 -1.19 -27.27
C ALA A 68 18.04 -1.49 -27.66
N THR A 69 17.54 -2.69 -27.33
CA THR A 69 16.16 -3.08 -27.58
C THR A 69 15.19 -2.31 -26.68
N LYS A 70 15.52 -2.13 -25.39
CA LYS A 70 14.75 -1.25 -24.47
C LYS A 70 14.64 0.16 -25.03
N ALA A 71 15.75 0.76 -25.44
CA ALA A 71 15.75 2.10 -26.03
C ALA A 71 14.91 2.18 -27.31
N ALA A 72 14.95 1.14 -28.15
CA ALA A 72 14.14 1.08 -29.35
C ALA A 72 12.63 0.97 -29.05
N LEU A 73 12.23 0.16 -28.08
CA LEU A 73 10.85 0.06 -27.62
C LEU A 73 10.36 1.40 -27.03
N ASP A 74 11.21 2.05 -26.23
CA ASP A 74 10.91 3.32 -25.58
C ASP A 74 10.58 4.42 -26.61
N THR A 75 11.37 4.51 -27.69
CA THR A 75 11.09 5.48 -28.77
C THR A 75 9.75 5.25 -29.48
N ASN A 76 9.15 4.06 -29.33
CA ASN A 76 7.85 3.70 -29.88
C ASN A 76 6.73 3.73 -28.82
N GLY A 77 7.00 4.24 -27.62
CA GLY A 77 6.02 4.31 -26.53
C GLY A 77 5.68 2.95 -25.94
N LEU A 78 6.64 2.03 -25.91
CA LEU A 78 6.51 0.70 -25.32
C LEU A 78 7.59 0.49 -24.26
N ASP A 79 7.24 -0.21 -23.18
CA ASP A 79 8.17 -0.71 -22.17
C ASP A 79 8.37 -2.22 -22.34
N MET A 80 9.61 -2.69 -22.22
CA MET A 80 9.92 -4.12 -22.27
C MET A 80 9.45 -4.79 -20.98
N ALA A 81 8.54 -5.75 -21.08
CA ALA A 81 7.99 -6.46 -19.93
C ALA A 81 8.97 -7.53 -19.44
N GLU A 82 9.49 -7.40 -18.23
CA GLU A 82 10.44 -8.36 -17.67
C GLU A 82 9.69 -9.54 -17.01
N PRO A 83 9.97 -10.81 -17.38
CA PRO A 83 9.37 -11.95 -16.68
C PRO A 83 9.88 -12.01 -15.23
N GLU A 84 8.98 -12.26 -14.27
CA GLU A 84 9.25 -12.28 -12.82
C GLU A 84 10.44 -13.18 -12.40
N GLN A 85 10.80 -14.18 -13.21
CA GLN A 85 11.91 -15.10 -12.94
C GLN A 85 13.30 -14.51 -13.28
N SER A 86 13.39 -13.45 -14.09
CA SER A 86 14.66 -12.85 -14.51
C SER A 86 15.38 -12.10 -13.38
N ILE A 87 14.66 -11.64 -12.36
CA ILE A 87 15.19 -10.89 -11.22
C ILE A 87 15.96 -11.81 -10.25
N THR A 88 15.65 -13.12 -10.25
CA THR A 88 16.18 -14.07 -9.26
C THR A 88 17.36 -14.93 -9.73
N THR A 89 17.55 -15.15 -11.03
CA THR A 89 18.53 -16.15 -11.51
C THR A 89 19.59 -15.63 -12.47
N GLY A 90 19.45 -14.42 -13.04
CA GLY A 90 20.45 -13.89 -13.99
C GLY A 90 20.68 -14.81 -15.20
N GLU A 91 19.67 -15.61 -15.58
CA GLU A 91 19.78 -16.55 -16.70
C GLU A 91 19.65 -15.85 -18.06
N ASP A 92 20.55 -16.22 -18.96
CA ASP A 92 20.72 -15.70 -20.32
C ASP A 92 19.47 -15.88 -21.21
N GLY A 93 19.20 -14.90 -22.08
CA GLY A 93 18.34 -15.07 -23.26
C GLY A 93 16.82 -15.09 -23.01
N LEU A 94 16.33 -14.74 -21.83
CA LEU A 94 14.90 -14.76 -21.49
C LEU A 94 14.10 -13.51 -21.93
N TRP A 95 14.76 -12.51 -22.52
CA TRP A 95 14.14 -11.24 -22.93
C TRP A 95 13.79 -11.18 -24.43
N GLY A 96 14.27 -12.13 -25.24
CA GLY A 96 13.99 -12.21 -26.67
C GLY A 96 14.86 -13.25 -27.39
N ASN A 97 14.39 -13.73 -28.54
CA ASN A 97 15.10 -14.71 -29.36
C ASN A 97 15.93 -14.02 -30.44
N ILE A 98 17.25 -14.09 -30.35
CA ILE A 98 18.15 -13.57 -31.38
C ILE A 98 18.02 -14.41 -32.65
N ALA A 99 17.64 -13.77 -33.75
CA ALA A 99 17.45 -14.41 -35.04
C ALA A 99 18.62 -14.16 -36.00
N ASN A 100 19.31 -13.03 -35.85
CA ASN A 100 20.41 -12.62 -36.71
C ASN A 100 21.29 -11.59 -36.00
N VAL A 101 22.60 -11.66 -36.21
CA VAL A 101 23.61 -10.67 -35.80
C VAL A 101 24.52 -10.41 -37.00
N GLN A 102 24.74 -9.12 -37.31
CA GLN A 102 25.64 -8.66 -38.37
C GLN A 102 26.67 -7.71 -37.75
N LEU A 103 27.95 -8.00 -37.96
CA LEU A 103 29.03 -7.17 -37.45
C LEU A 103 29.33 -6.03 -38.43
N ILE A 104 29.85 -4.92 -37.90
CA ILE A 104 30.34 -3.79 -38.70
C ILE A 104 31.86 -3.78 -38.57
N ASP A 105 32.54 -3.83 -39.70
CA ASP A 105 34.00 -3.86 -39.77
C ASP A 105 34.58 -2.55 -39.18
N LEU A 106 35.54 -2.69 -38.26
CA LEU A 106 36.12 -1.57 -37.51
C LEU A 106 36.95 -0.61 -38.38
N GLU A 107 37.52 -1.09 -39.49
CA GLU A 107 38.42 -0.31 -40.35
C GLU A 107 37.67 0.44 -41.45
N THR A 108 36.63 -0.19 -42.00
CA THR A 108 35.86 0.29 -43.16
C THR A 108 34.52 0.89 -42.79
N GLY A 109 33.95 0.50 -41.63
CA GLY A 109 32.58 0.86 -41.24
C GLY A 109 31.50 0.20 -42.10
N GLU A 110 31.86 -0.79 -42.92
CA GLU A 110 30.92 -1.54 -43.76
C GLU A 110 30.37 -2.76 -43.00
N ILE A 111 29.15 -3.18 -43.34
CA ILE A 111 28.53 -4.39 -42.77
C ILE A 111 29.25 -5.61 -43.34
N GLU A 112 29.69 -6.50 -42.46
CA GLU A 112 30.33 -7.76 -42.85
C GLU A 112 29.32 -8.68 -43.58
N GLU A 113 29.79 -9.44 -44.58
CA GLU A 113 28.90 -10.32 -45.38
C GLU A 113 28.39 -11.53 -44.58
N GLU A 114 29.04 -11.87 -43.47
CA GLU A 114 28.66 -12.99 -42.62
C GLU A 114 27.55 -12.60 -41.63
N GLU A 115 26.60 -13.51 -41.44
CA GLU A 115 25.50 -13.37 -40.50
C GLU A 115 25.55 -14.49 -39.48
N TYR A 116 25.37 -14.15 -38.21
CA TYR A 116 25.44 -15.09 -37.09
C TYR A 116 24.06 -15.30 -36.47
N THR A 117 23.79 -16.53 -36.00
CA THR A 117 22.46 -16.88 -35.45
C THR A 117 22.35 -16.69 -33.95
N SER A 118 23.44 -16.32 -33.28
CA SER A 118 23.49 -16.05 -31.84
C SER A 118 24.69 -15.15 -31.51
N PHE A 119 24.66 -14.50 -30.34
CA PHE A 119 25.81 -13.72 -29.84
C PHE A 119 27.04 -14.60 -29.62
N GLN A 120 26.86 -15.82 -29.10
CA GLN A 120 27.97 -16.76 -28.93
C GLN A 120 28.66 -17.07 -30.26
N GLU A 121 27.88 -17.27 -31.34
CA GLU A 121 28.44 -17.53 -32.66
C GLU A 121 29.20 -16.31 -33.22
N ALA A 122 28.70 -15.10 -32.99
CA ALA A 122 29.37 -13.86 -33.39
C ALA A 122 30.70 -13.65 -32.65
N VAL A 123 30.76 -13.99 -31.36
CA VAL A 123 31.99 -13.92 -30.55
C VAL A 123 33.00 -15.00 -30.96
N GLU A 124 32.57 -16.26 -31.07
CA GLU A 124 33.49 -17.40 -31.28
C GLU A 124 33.93 -17.58 -32.74
N LYS A 125 33.08 -17.22 -33.71
CA LYS A 125 33.36 -17.43 -35.15
C LYS A 125 33.49 -16.14 -35.93
N GLY A 126 32.80 -15.09 -35.51
CA GLY A 126 32.87 -13.77 -36.13
C GLY A 126 33.96 -12.88 -35.55
N ASP A 127 34.75 -13.38 -34.60
CA ASP A 127 35.83 -12.64 -33.94
C ASP A 127 35.38 -11.25 -33.42
N TRP A 128 34.11 -11.12 -32.98
CA TRP A 128 33.57 -9.86 -32.48
C TRP A 128 34.35 -9.38 -31.25
N GLU A 129 34.73 -8.10 -31.23
CA GLU A 129 35.42 -7.46 -30.10
C GLU A 129 34.55 -6.38 -29.42
N PRO A 130 34.60 -6.23 -28.07
CA PRO A 130 33.96 -5.11 -27.38
C PRO A 130 34.37 -3.77 -28.01
N GLY A 131 33.39 -2.88 -28.20
CA GLY A 131 33.62 -1.63 -28.94
C GLY A 131 33.26 -1.71 -30.42
N GLN A 132 33.20 -2.91 -31.01
CA GLN A 132 32.73 -3.12 -32.38
C GLN A 132 31.21 -3.02 -32.45
N THR A 133 30.74 -2.19 -33.38
CA THR A 133 29.31 -2.00 -33.62
C THR A 133 28.72 -3.24 -34.29
N PHE A 134 27.53 -3.63 -33.89
CA PHE A 134 26.79 -4.75 -34.49
C PHE A 134 25.31 -4.41 -34.63
N ASN A 135 24.71 -4.89 -35.71
CA ASN A 135 23.27 -4.91 -35.94
C ASN A 135 22.72 -6.27 -35.51
N PHE A 136 21.47 -6.33 -35.10
CA PHE A 136 20.83 -7.61 -34.79
C PHE A 136 19.32 -7.58 -35.00
N VAL A 137 18.74 -8.77 -35.17
CA VAL A 137 17.29 -8.99 -35.19
C VAL A 137 16.93 -9.83 -33.98
N VAL A 138 16.01 -9.32 -33.17
CA VAL A 138 15.45 -10.01 -32.01
C VAL A 138 13.95 -10.26 -32.24
N ARG A 139 13.48 -11.42 -31.81
CA ARG A 139 12.08 -11.86 -31.96
C ARG A 139 11.44 -12.16 -30.62
N ASN A 140 10.12 -12.07 -30.59
CA ASN A 140 9.29 -12.38 -29.42
C ASN A 140 9.71 -11.57 -28.17
N VAL A 141 10.02 -10.29 -28.34
CA VAL A 141 10.32 -9.40 -27.21
C VAL A 141 9.01 -9.03 -26.53
N PRO A 142 8.78 -9.43 -25.27
CA PRO A 142 7.57 -9.07 -24.56
C PRO A 142 7.60 -7.58 -24.22
N ALA A 143 6.58 -6.82 -24.64
CA ALA A 143 6.46 -5.40 -24.34
C ALA A 143 5.00 -5.00 -24.06
N SER A 144 4.83 -3.93 -23.29
CA SER A 144 3.54 -3.31 -23.00
C SER A 144 3.58 -1.83 -23.37
N THR A 145 2.41 -1.22 -23.59
CA THR A 145 2.33 0.23 -23.78
C THR A 145 2.95 0.95 -22.60
N LYS A 146 3.83 1.92 -22.88
CA LYS A 146 4.45 2.75 -21.87
C LYS A 146 3.40 3.61 -21.18
N ASP A 147 3.40 3.60 -19.86
CA ASP A 147 2.53 4.47 -19.08
C ASP A 147 2.95 5.93 -19.29
N ILE A 148 1.97 6.82 -19.36
CA ILE A 148 2.24 8.25 -19.62
C ILE A 148 2.99 8.81 -18.41
N ASP A 149 4.27 9.11 -18.60
CA ASP A 149 5.06 9.82 -17.59
C ASP A 149 4.56 11.28 -17.50
N ILE A 150 3.78 11.55 -16.46
CA ILE A 150 3.19 12.86 -16.18
C ILE A 150 4.29 13.91 -16.03
N SER A 151 5.46 13.57 -15.49
CA SER A 151 6.58 14.52 -15.36
C SER A 151 7.14 14.94 -16.72
N GLN A 152 7.26 14.01 -17.66
CA GLN A 152 7.66 14.30 -19.04
C GLN A 152 6.61 15.16 -19.76
N LEU A 153 5.33 14.83 -19.57
CA LEU A 153 4.23 15.58 -20.17
C LEU A 153 4.14 17.00 -19.59
N LEU A 154 4.32 17.17 -18.28
CA LEU A 154 4.40 18.48 -17.62
C LEU A 154 5.62 19.26 -18.06
N SER A 155 6.78 18.61 -18.23
CA SER A 155 7.99 19.27 -18.75
C SER A 155 7.82 19.76 -20.20
N ALA A 156 7.04 19.03 -21.01
CA ALA A 156 6.72 19.41 -22.38
C ALA A 156 5.64 20.51 -22.45
N LEU A 157 4.69 20.52 -21.53
CA LEU A 157 3.62 21.52 -21.44
C LEU A 157 4.06 22.82 -20.75
N ASP A 158 5.01 22.74 -19.83
CA ASP A 158 5.55 23.88 -19.08
C ASP A 158 7.09 23.99 -19.19
N PRO A 159 7.66 24.11 -20.40
CA PRO A 159 9.10 24.14 -20.60
C PRO A 159 9.77 25.37 -19.96
N GLU A 160 9.00 26.44 -19.72
CA GLU A 160 9.48 27.68 -19.12
C GLU A 160 9.14 27.79 -17.61
N GLY A 161 8.44 26.81 -17.03
CA GLY A 161 8.08 26.79 -15.61
C GLY A 161 7.02 27.82 -15.18
N ALA A 162 6.26 28.37 -16.12
CA ALA A 162 5.26 29.40 -15.86
C ALA A 162 4.02 28.84 -15.13
N LEU A 163 3.58 27.64 -15.49
CA LEU A 163 2.48 26.95 -14.81
C LEU A 163 2.89 26.56 -13.38
N ARG A 164 4.13 26.08 -13.19
CA ARG A 164 4.68 25.82 -11.84
C ARG A 164 4.74 27.08 -10.99
N ALA A 165 5.18 28.20 -11.56
CA ALA A 165 5.25 29.47 -10.83
C ALA A 165 3.85 29.97 -10.40
N GLU A 166 2.84 29.82 -11.27
CA GLU A 166 1.46 30.16 -10.95
C GLU A 166 0.85 29.22 -9.90
N ALA A 167 1.10 27.91 -10.01
CA ALA A 167 0.66 26.92 -9.02
C ALA A 167 1.23 27.26 -7.64
N LYS A 168 2.54 27.54 -7.57
CA LYS A 168 3.23 27.94 -6.34
C LYS A 168 2.69 29.24 -5.73
N ASP A 169 2.38 30.26 -6.54
CA ASP A 169 1.76 31.50 -6.07
C ASP A 169 0.37 31.27 -5.46
N LYS A 170 -0.34 30.26 -5.97
CA LYS A 170 -1.65 29.81 -5.47
C LYS A 170 -1.56 28.77 -4.35
N GLY A 171 -0.35 28.36 -3.95
CA GLY A 171 -0.14 27.31 -2.96
C GLY A 171 -0.53 25.91 -3.42
N MET A 172 -0.69 25.69 -4.73
CA MET A 172 -1.03 24.40 -5.32
C MET A 172 0.24 23.60 -5.61
N THR A 173 0.21 22.30 -5.36
CA THR A 173 1.26 21.36 -5.76
C THR A 173 1.01 20.81 -7.15
N MET A 174 2.08 20.66 -7.93
CA MET A 174 2.01 19.95 -9.21
C MET A 174 2.03 18.43 -8.97
N PRO A 175 1.46 17.62 -9.88
CA PRO A 175 1.43 16.16 -9.73
C PRO A 175 2.80 15.47 -9.62
N ASP A 176 3.88 16.15 -10.00
CA ASP A 176 5.26 15.65 -9.97
C ASP A 176 6.15 16.36 -8.95
N GLU A 177 5.57 17.18 -8.06
CA GLU A 177 6.29 17.85 -6.99
C GLU A 177 6.15 17.09 -5.66
N ASP A 178 7.25 17.01 -4.91
CA ASP A 178 7.25 16.41 -3.58
C ASP A 178 6.33 17.17 -2.62
N VAL A 179 5.62 16.45 -1.76
CA VAL A 179 4.77 17.04 -0.72
C VAL A 179 5.66 17.56 0.41
N GLU A 180 5.99 18.86 0.38
CA GLU A 180 6.94 19.46 1.33
C GLU A 180 6.32 20.08 2.59
N SER A 181 4.99 20.18 2.69
CA SER A 181 4.29 20.82 3.82
C SER A 181 2.91 20.23 4.10
N LEU A 182 2.35 20.47 5.28
CA LEU A 182 1.00 20.04 5.66
C LEU A 182 -0.08 20.63 4.74
N LEU A 183 0.09 21.88 4.32
CA LEU A 183 -0.81 22.51 3.35
C LEU A 183 -0.72 21.83 1.98
N ALA A 184 0.49 21.50 1.53
CA ALA A 184 0.70 20.78 0.28
C ALA A 184 0.09 19.37 0.33
N LEU A 185 0.16 18.70 1.48
CA LEU A 185 -0.44 17.38 1.71
C LEU A 185 -1.97 17.46 1.57
N GLY A 186 -2.61 18.42 2.23
CA GLY A 186 -4.06 18.62 2.12
C GLY A 186 -4.49 18.94 0.68
N ASN A 187 -3.76 19.82 -0.01
CA ASN A 187 -4.06 20.17 -1.41
C ASN A 187 -3.87 18.98 -2.36
N ASP A 188 -2.88 18.14 -2.12
CA ASP A 188 -2.68 16.90 -2.88
C ASP A 188 -3.88 15.95 -2.71
N CYS A 189 -4.30 15.70 -1.47
CA CYS A 189 -5.48 14.87 -1.18
C CYS A 189 -6.74 15.41 -1.89
N GLU A 190 -7.04 16.71 -1.74
CA GLU A 190 -8.19 17.34 -2.40
C GLU A 190 -8.14 17.17 -3.93
N ARG A 191 -6.98 17.44 -4.53
CA ARG A 191 -6.76 17.30 -5.97
C ARG A 191 -6.99 15.85 -6.43
N ARG A 192 -6.46 14.86 -5.72
CA ARG A 192 -6.64 13.43 -6.07
C ARG A 192 -8.11 13.01 -5.97
N CYS A 193 -8.85 13.51 -4.98
CA CYS A 193 -10.30 13.32 -4.91
C CYS A 193 -11.04 13.95 -6.09
N GLU A 194 -10.69 15.18 -6.50
CA GLU A 194 -11.32 15.87 -7.62
C GLU A 194 -11.06 15.23 -8.98
N LEU A 195 -9.87 14.65 -9.18
CA LEU A 195 -9.47 13.98 -10.41
C LEU A 195 -10.02 12.56 -10.54
N SER A 196 -10.47 11.95 -9.43
CA SER A 196 -11.05 10.61 -9.46
C SER A 196 -12.31 10.54 -10.34
N PRO A 197 -12.54 9.43 -11.08
CA PRO A 197 -13.70 9.31 -11.95
C PRO A 197 -15.02 9.40 -11.17
N ARG A 198 -15.99 10.19 -11.66
CA ARG A 198 -17.28 10.34 -10.95
C ARG A 198 -18.28 9.25 -11.24
N GLU A 199 -18.18 8.58 -12.40
CA GLU A 199 -19.12 7.55 -12.80
C GLU A 199 -18.95 6.29 -11.92
N ALA A 200 -20.06 5.77 -11.39
CA ALA A 200 -20.08 4.51 -10.66
C ALA A 200 -20.43 3.36 -11.61
N ASN A 201 -19.64 2.30 -11.57
CA ASN A 201 -19.88 1.09 -12.34
C ASN A 201 -20.81 0.13 -11.60
N ASP A 202 -21.39 -0.82 -12.31
CA ASP A 202 -22.15 -1.90 -11.70
C ASP A 202 -21.24 -2.94 -11.06
N GLU A 203 -21.75 -3.70 -10.09
CA GLU A 203 -20.98 -4.76 -9.43
C GLU A 203 -20.42 -5.80 -10.41
N SER A 204 -21.12 -6.05 -11.52
CA SER A 204 -20.69 -6.99 -12.57
C SER A 204 -19.60 -6.45 -13.49
N SER A 205 -19.38 -5.13 -13.52
CA SER A 205 -18.41 -4.46 -14.39
C SER A 205 -17.30 -3.73 -13.63
N VAL A 206 -17.48 -3.50 -12.33
CA VAL A 206 -16.50 -2.82 -11.48
C VAL A 206 -15.27 -3.69 -11.28
N PHE A 207 -14.12 -3.03 -11.24
CA PHE A 207 -12.87 -3.70 -11.01
C PHE A 207 -12.82 -4.27 -9.58
N SER A 208 -12.44 -5.53 -9.48
CA SER A 208 -12.50 -6.32 -8.25
C SER A 208 -11.19 -7.07 -8.03
N GLY A 209 -10.08 -6.43 -8.41
CA GLY A 209 -8.72 -6.95 -8.24
C GLY A 209 -8.35 -8.06 -9.21
N LYS A 210 -7.05 -8.35 -9.26
CA LYS A 210 -6.46 -9.46 -10.02
C LYS A 210 -5.99 -10.55 -9.03
N MET A 211 -6.65 -11.71 -9.05
CA MET A 211 -6.24 -12.85 -8.21
C MET A 211 -4.79 -13.25 -8.50
N GLY A 212 -4.02 -13.52 -7.45
CA GLY A 212 -2.61 -13.92 -7.55
C GLY A 212 -1.62 -12.77 -7.74
N VAL A 213 -2.10 -11.53 -7.93
CA VAL A 213 -1.24 -10.33 -7.87
C VAL A 213 -1.09 -9.93 -6.41
N ARG A 214 0.17 -9.73 -5.97
CA ARG A 214 0.53 -9.55 -4.55
C ARG A 214 -0.29 -8.46 -3.87
N GLY A 215 -0.35 -7.26 -4.41
CA GLY A 215 -1.04 -6.14 -3.78
C GLY A 215 -2.57 -6.27 -3.69
N TYR A 216 -3.22 -7.02 -4.58
CA TYR A 216 -4.65 -7.35 -4.44
C TYR A 216 -4.90 -8.59 -3.58
N SER A 217 -3.86 -9.37 -3.27
CA SER A 217 -3.99 -10.62 -2.53
C SER A 217 -4.30 -10.35 -1.06
N VAL A 218 -5.09 -11.24 -0.48
CA VAL A 218 -5.44 -11.18 0.95
C VAL A 218 -4.23 -11.61 1.77
N ILE A 219 -3.91 -10.88 2.84
CA ILE A 219 -2.86 -11.24 3.80
C ILE A 219 -3.46 -11.84 5.06
N SER A 220 -2.80 -12.83 5.66
CA SER A 220 -3.24 -13.42 6.93
C SER A 220 -2.93 -12.49 8.10
N ARG A 221 -3.83 -12.42 9.09
CA ARG A 221 -3.65 -11.61 10.30
C ARG A 221 -2.36 -11.94 11.05
N SER A 222 -2.03 -13.22 11.13
CA SER A 222 -0.85 -13.75 11.82
C SER A 222 0.46 -13.25 11.21
N ASP A 223 0.51 -13.02 9.90
CA ASP A 223 1.70 -12.50 9.22
C ASP A 223 2.00 -11.04 9.60
N LEU A 224 0.99 -10.28 10.04
CA LEU A 224 1.13 -8.89 10.45
C LEU A 224 1.57 -8.72 11.91
N LEU A 225 1.44 -9.75 12.75
CA LEU A 225 1.72 -9.65 14.18
C LEU A 225 3.19 -9.31 14.45
N GLN A 226 3.46 -8.62 15.56
CA GLN A 226 4.83 -8.42 16.02
C GLN A 226 5.57 -9.76 16.23
N ASP A 227 4.85 -10.83 16.59
CA ASP A 227 5.41 -12.17 16.75
C ASP A 227 5.87 -12.82 15.42
N SER A 228 5.44 -12.29 14.26
CA SER A 228 5.89 -12.74 12.93
C SER A 228 7.22 -12.12 12.49
N MET A 229 7.71 -11.12 13.24
CA MET A 229 8.99 -10.46 12.96
C MET A 229 10.15 -11.47 13.01
N ASN A 230 11.24 -11.12 12.32
CA ASN A 230 12.46 -11.91 12.38
C ASN A 230 13.01 -11.93 13.81
N ARG A 231 13.78 -12.97 14.15
CA ARG A 231 14.39 -13.12 15.49
C ARG A 231 15.31 -11.97 15.89
N ASP A 232 15.84 -11.23 14.92
CA ASP A 232 16.68 -10.05 15.14
C ASP A 232 15.87 -8.77 15.39
N GLY A 233 14.54 -8.84 15.35
CA GLY A 233 13.64 -7.70 15.57
C GLY A 233 13.39 -6.85 14.31
N THR A 234 13.77 -7.33 13.12
CA THR A 234 13.41 -6.70 11.84
C THR A 234 12.08 -7.21 11.29
N GLU A 235 11.42 -6.42 10.45
CA GLU A 235 10.20 -6.86 9.75
C GLU A 235 10.44 -8.08 8.86
N ASN A 236 9.43 -8.95 8.77
CA ASN A 236 9.43 -10.02 7.78
C ASN A 236 9.35 -9.41 6.37
N ARG A 237 10.34 -9.70 5.52
CA ARG A 237 10.44 -9.11 4.18
C ARG A 237 9.23 -9.42 3.29
N ALA A 238 8.66 -10.62 3.36
CA ALA A 238 7.51 -10.98 2.53
C ALA A 238 6.27 -10.19 2.94
N THR A 239 5.98 -10.13 4.25
CA THR A 239 4.89 -9.33 4.83
C THR A 239 5.06 -7.84 4.51
N LEU A 240 6.28 -7.31 4.68
CA LEU A 240 6.60 -5.91 4.39
C LEU A 240 6.33 -5.60 2.93
N MET A 241 6.86 -6.40 1.99
CA MET A 241 6.67 -6.18 0.56
C MET A 241 5.20 -6.27 0.15
N HIS A 242 4.43 -7.21 0.71
CA HIS A 242 2.98 -7.32 0.43
C HIS A 242 2.25 -6.08 0.96
N THR A 243 2.51 -5.69 2.20
CA THR A 243 1.87 -4.53 2.84
C THR A 243 2.14 -3.25 2.05
N MET A 244 3.41 -3.00 1.69
CA MET A 244 3.78 -1.81 0.91
C MET A 244 3.16 -1.83 -0.49
N ASP A 245 3.26 -2.94 -1.22
CA ASP A 245 2.67 -3.10 -2.56
C ASP A 245 1.15 -2.84 -2.55
N ALA A 246 0.44 -3.39 -1.56
CA ALA A 246 -1.01 -3.18 -1.42
C ALA A 246 -1.37 -1.70 -1.15
N LEU A 247 -0.64 -1.04 -0.25
CA LEU A 247 -0.96 0.32 0.18
C LEU A 247 -0.50 1.38 -0.83
N VAL A 248 0.68 1.20 -1.43
CA VAL A 248 1.24 2.13 -2.43
C VAL A 248 0.49 1.99 -3.75
N SER A 249 0.36 0.78 -4.29
CA SER A 249 -0.18 0.60 -5.64
C SER A 249 -1.69 0.48 -5.70
N HIS A 250 -2.36 -0.01 -4.66
CA HIS A 250 -3.80 -0.27 -4.71
C HIS A 250 -4.62 0.48 -3.66
N SER A 251 -3.97 1.35 -2.88
CA SER A 251 -4.61 2.20 -1.87
C SER A 251 -5.41 1.43 -0.81
N CYS A 252 -5.26 0.10 -0.69
CA CYS A 252 -5.84 -0.67 0.42
C CYS A 252 -5.23 -2.06 0.55
N LEU A 253 -5.29 -2.59 1.77
CA LEU A 253 -4.89 -3.95 2.12
C LEU A 253 -6.11 -4.73 2.62
N ILE A 254 -6.29 -5.97 2.17
CA ILE A 254 -7.33 -6.88 2.67
C ILE A 254 -6.70 -7.90 3.60
N VAL A 255 -7.16 -7.92 4.84
CA VAL A 255 -6.65 -8.81 5.90
C VAL A 255 -7.68 -9.88 6.21
N ASP A 256 -7.24 -11.12 6.19
CA ASP A 256 -7.98 -12.28 6.67
C ASP A 256 -7.73 -12.48 8.16
N LEU A 257 -8.76 -12.22 8.96
CA LEU A 257 -8.75 -12.34 10.42
C LEU A 257 -8.88 -13.78 10.91
N SER A 258 -9.15 -14.75 10.03
CA SER A 258 -9.21 -16.15 10.42
C SER A 258 -7.96 -16.96 10.10
N ASP A 259 -6.95 -16.36 9.48
CA ASP A 259 -5.70 -17.03 9.10
C ASP A 259 -5.96 -18.32 8.31
N GLY A 260 -6.75 -18.24 7.23
CA GLY A 260 -7.14 -19.44 6.48
C GLY A 260 -8.03 -20.37 7.29
N GLY A 261 -8.84 -19.85 8.23
CA GLY A 261 -9.71 -20.66 9.09
C GLY A 261 -8.98 -21.44 10.19
N THR A 262 -7.82 -20.98 10.64
CA THR A 262 -7.06 -21.57 11.75
C THR A 262 -7.21 -20.81 13.07
N SER A 263 -7.64 -19.55 13.01
CA SER A 263 -7.94 -18.68 14.15
C SER A 263 -9.33 -18.07 13.98
N TYR A 264 -10.12 -17.87 15.03
CA TYR A 264 -11.48 -17.31 14.87
C TYR A 264 -11.84 -16.22 15.88
N GLN A 265 -10.94 -15.88 16.80
CA GLN A 265 -11.25 -14.94 17.89
C GLN A 265 -11.67 -13.56 17.35
N SER A 266 -10.89 -12.97 16.44
CA SER A 266 -11.19 -11.67 15.83
C SER A 266 -12.43 -11.74 14.93
N THR A 267 -12.55 -12.82 14.15
CA THR A 267 -13.70 -13.07 13.27
C THR A 267 -15.02 -13.16 14.06
N MET A 268 -15.01 -13.81 15.22
CA MET A 268 -16.18 -13.89 16.10
C MET A 268 -16.57 -12.51 16.66
N ALA A 269 -15.59 -11.70 17.05
CA ALA A 269 -15.84 -10.33 17.52
C ALA A 269 -16.51 -9.49 16.42
N LEU A 270 -16.01 -9.57 15.18
CA LEU A 270 -16.63 -8.89 14.04
C LEU A 270 -18.03 -9.45 13.73
N SER A 271 -18.26 -10.75 13.84
CA SER A 271 -19.58 -11.35 13.65
C SER A 271 -20.62 -10.76 14.60
N LYS A 272 -20.31 -10.70 15.89
CA LYS A 272 -21.21 -10.11 16.90
C LYS A 272 -21.39 -8.60 16.73
N MET A 273 -20.36 -7.89 16.27
CA MET A 273 -20.49 -6.48 15.90
C MET A 273 -21.43 -6.27 14.72
N TRP A 274 -21.42 -7.16 13.71
CA TRP A 274 -22.38 -7.08 12.60
C TRP A 274 -23.82 -7.29 13.07
N GLU A 275 -24.05 -8.22 13.99
CA GLU A 275 -25.35 -8.42 14.64
C GLU A 275 -25.80 -7.17 15.40
N ALA A 276 -24.90 -6.56 16.19
CA ALA A 276 -25.18 -5.29 16.89
C ALA A 276 -25.48 -4.15 15.92
N THR A 277 -24.70 -4.00 14.85
CA THR A 277 -24.89 -2.96 13.82
C THR A 277 -26.23 -3.11 13.12
N SER A 278 -26.61 -4.35 12.77
CA SER A 278 -27.90 -4.64 12.15
C SER A 278 -29.04 -4.33 13.12
N THR A 279 -28.93 -4.77 14.37
CA THR A 279 -29.90 -4.51 15.44
C THR A 279 -30.14 -3.01 15.67
N PHE A 280 -29.06 -2.22 15.67
CA PHE A 280 -29.14 -0.75 15.81
C PHE A 280 -30.03 -0.13 14.73
N PHE A 281 -29.73 -0.43 13.46
CA PHE A 281 -30.46 0.18 12.34
C PHE A 281 -31.87 -0.39 12.18
N THR A 282 -32.10 -1.66 12.50
CA THR A 282 -33.44 -2.25 12.58
C THR A 282 -34.29 -1.53 13.63
N ALA A 283 -33.75 -1.28 14.82
CA ALA A 283 -34.46 -0.56 15.88
C ALA A 283 -34.84 0.86 15.45
N ILE A 284 -33.94 1.57 14.75
CA ILE A 284 -34.22 2.90 14.19
C ILE A 284 -35.32 2.84 13.12
N ASP A 285 -35.29 1.86 12.21
CA ASP A 285 -36.32 1.74 11.17
C ASP A 285 -37.69 1.37 11.72
N GLU A 286 -37.74 0.48 12.72
CA GLU A 286 -38.98 0.07 13.38
C GLU A 286 -39.55 1.17 14.28
N ASN A 287 -38.70 2.03 14.83
CA ASN A 287 -39.09 3.16 15.65
C ASN A 287 -38.32 4.45 15.27
N PRO A 288 -38.75 5.16 14.21
CA PRO A 288 -38.08 6.39 13.75
C PRO A 288 -38.06 7.52 14.79
N GLU A 289 -38.90 7.47 15.82
CA GLU A 289 -38.83 8.44 16.92
C GLU A 289 -37.50 8.32 17.70
N LEU A 290 -36.83 7.16 17.71
CA LEU A 290 -35.51 7.00 18.35
C LEU A 290 -34.46 7.93 17.74
N GLU A 291 -34.52 8.14 16.43
CA GLU A 291 -33.59 9.01 15.68
C GLU A 291 -33.67 10.47 16.15
N THR A 292 -34.88 10.95 16.49
CA THR A 292 -35.12 12.36 16.80
C THR A 292 -35.27 12.64 18.30
N SER A 293 -35.65 11.64 19.10
CA SER A 293 -35.98 11.82 20.53
C SER A 293 -34.94 11.22 21.47
N THR A 294 -34.12 10.27 21.02
CA THR A 294 -33.17 9.52 21.86
C THR A 294 -31.73 9.80 21.46
N LEU A 295 -31.40 9.69 20.17
CA LEU A 295 -30.02 9.88 19.72
C LEU A 295 -29.63 11.37 19.72
N PRO A 296 -28.47 11.73 20.31
CA PRO A 296 -28.02 13.11 20.29
C PRO A 296 -27.51 13.50 18.90
N SER A 297 -27.69 14.77 18.52
CA SER A 297 -27.01 15.33 17.35
C SER A 297 -25.50 15.31 17.52
N MET A 298 -24.76 15.33 16.41
CA MET A 298 -23.30 15.47 16.44
C MET A 298 -22.84 16.64 17.29
N ASP A 299 -22.00 16.37 18.29
CA ASP A 299 -21.38 17.38 19.16
C ASP A 299 -19.95 16.93 19.55
N VAL A 300 -19.16 17.87 20.09
CA VAL A 300 -17.80 17.60 20.55
C VAL A 300 -17.83 16.61 21.72
N ALA A 301 -17.01 15.56 21.62
CA ALA A 301 -16.85 14.55 22.65
C ALA A 301 -16.12 15.15 23.87
N GLU A 302 -16.87 15.42 24.94
CA GLU A 302 -16.28 15.92 26.19
C GLU A 302 -15.21 14.94 26.71
N GLY A 303 -14.04 15.48 27.03
CA GLY A 303 -12.91 14.70 27.53
C GLY A 303 -12.04 14.05 26.46
N ALA A 304 -12.33 14.21 25.16
CA ALA A 304 -11.45 13.75 24.08
C ALA A 304 -10.24 14.67 23.83
N GLY A 305 -10.20 15.86 24.44
CA GLY A 305 -9.06 16.79 24.35
C GLY A 305 -9.01 17.64 23.07
N SER A 306 -9.78 17.30 22.04
CA SER A 306 -9.84 18.02 20.76
C SER A 306 -11.26 18.41 20.35
N ARG A 307 -11.40 19.58 19.72
CA ARG A 307 -12.66 20.04 19.09
C ARG A 307 -13.07 19.24 17.86
N HIS A 308 -12.14 18.46 17.31
CA HIS A 308 -12.34 17.63 16.11
C HIS A 308 -12.82 16.21 16.47
N ALA A 309 -12.84 15.87 17.76
CA ALA A 309 -13.43 14.64 18.25
C ALA A 309 -14.92 14.85 18.49
N VAL A 310 -15.75 14.25 17.65
CA VAL A 310 -17.22 14.36 17.73
C VAL A 310 -17.85 13.02 18.04
N VAL A 311 -19.04 13.05 18.63
CA VAL A 311 -19.92 11.89 18.86
C VAL A 311 -21.35 12.29 18.59
N GLY A 312 -22.21 11.33 18.26
CA GLY A 312 -23.62 11.59 18.00
C GLY A 312 -24.10 10.90 16.74
N TYR A 313 -25.31 11.26 16.35
CA TYR A 313 -25.99 10.72 15.18
C TYR A 313 -26.13 11.79 14.10
N ALA A 314 -26.00 11.37 12.84
CA ALA A 314 -26.23 12.20 11.67
C ALA A 314 -26.94 11.42 10.56
N SER A 315 -27.73 12.17 9.78
CA SER A 315 -28.47 11.70 8.62
C SER A 315 -28.30 12.72 7.49
N TYR A 316 -27.86 12.26 6.33
CA TYR A 316 -27.58 13.08 5.15
C TYR A 316 -28.36 12.59 3.93
N LYS A 317 -28.51 13.47 2.93
CA LYS A 317 -29.20 13.18 1.64
C LYS A 317 -30.55 12.50 1.87
N ASP A 318 -31.43 13.15 2.64
CA ASP A 318 -32.77 12.63 2.97
C ASP A 318 -32.80 11.21 3.58
N GLY A 319 -31.70 10.82 4.25
CA GLY A 319 -31.57 9.53 4.94
C GLY A 319 -30.93 8.42 4.11
N ASP A 320 -30.37 8.74 2.93
CA ASP A 320 -29.54 7.83 2.12
C ASP A 320 -28.26 7.43 2.85
N MET A 321 -27.70 8.33 3.67
CA MET A 321 -26.59 8.04 4.56
C MET A 321 -26.99 8.35 6.00
N ARG A 322 -26.94 7.33 6.86
CA ARG A 322 -27.18 7.48 8.30
C ARG A 322 -26.03 6.87 9.06
N PHE A 323 -25.55 7.53 10.10
CA PHE A 323 -24.55 6.93 10.97
C PHE A 323 -24.60 7.47 12.39
N VAL A 324 -24.08 6.67 13.31
CA VAL A 324 -23.70 7.10 14.65
C VAL A 324 -22.18 7.06 14.77
N GLU A 325 -21.58 8.19 15.17
CA GLU A 325 -20.16 8.24 15.54
C GLU A 325 -20.03 7.95 17.03
N THR A 326 -19.29 6.89 17.35
CA THR A 326 -19.09 6.44 18.73
C THR A 326 -17.63 6.54 19.16
N ARG A 327 -17.40 6.66 20.47
CA ARG A 327 -16.05 6.67 21.07
C ARG A 327 -16.03 5.90 22.38
N PHE A 328 -14.89 5.33 22.70
CA PHE A 328 -14.68 4.63 23.96
C PHE A 328 -13.98 5.50 25.01
N LYS A 329 -14.37 5.34 26.27
CA LYS A 329 -13.62 5.91 27.39
C LYS A 329 -12.28 5.20 27.56
N ARG A 330 -11.24 5.99 27.82
CA ARG A 330 -9.88 5.50 28.01
C ARG A 330 -9.80 4.61 29.25
N GLY A 331 -9.24 3.42 29.11
CA GLY A 331 -9.11 2.44 30.21
C GLY A 331 -10.43 1.79 30.67
N GLY A 332 -11.55 2.04 29.96
CA GLY A 332 -12.87 1.51 30.28
C GLY A 332 -13.71 1.26 29.04
N LYS A 333 -13.25 0.33 28.17
CA LYS A 333 -13.82 0.08 26.82
C LYS A 333 -15.28 -0.40 26.79
N ALA A 334 -15.85 -0.79 27.93
CA ALA A 334 -17.29 -1.06 28.04
C ALA A 334 -18.16 0.21 28.15
N VAL A 335 -17.55 1.41 28.19
CA VAL A 335 -18.28 2.68 28.24
C VAL A 335 -18.10 3.42 26.94
N MET A 336 -19.15 3.35 26.11
CA MET A 336 -19.23 3.99 24.80
C MET A 336 -20.01 5.31 24.88
N MET A 337 -19.61 6.28 24.06
CA MET A 337 -20.34 7.53 23.84
C MET A 337 -20.89 7.55 22.41
N PRO A 338 -22.09 8.10 22.17
CA PRO A 338 -23.03 8.60 23.17
C PRO A 338 -23.68 7.45 23.96
N ALA A 339 -23.99 7.67 25.24
CA ALA A 339 -24.47 6.62 26.15
C ALA A 339 -25.87 6.11 25.74
N GLU A 340 -26.62 6.91 24.99
CA GLU A 340 -27.93 6.61 24.45
C GLU A 340 -27.89 5.41 23.48
N VAL A 341 -26.75 5.12 22.83
CA VAL A 341 -26.62 3.92 21.99
C VAL A 341 -26.75 2.63 22.82
N GLU A 342 -26.25 2.64 24.06
CA GLU A 342 -26.41 1.50 24.97
C GLU A 342 -27.88 1.24 25.30
N THR A 343 -28.73 2.27 25.33
CA THR A 343 -30.17 2.08 25.57
C THR A 343 -30.88 1.37 24.43
N ILE A 344 -30.35 1.45 23.21
CA ILE A 344 -30.88 0.80 22.01
C ILE A 344 -30.32 -0.62 21.88
N LEU A 345 -29.02 -0.79 22.11
CA LEU A 345 -28.30 -2.03 21.85
C LEU A 345 -28.18 -2.97 23.06
N GLY A 346 -28.20 -2.44 24.27
CA GLY A 346 -27.87 -3.18 25.48
C GLY A 346 -26.38 -3.48 25.65
N ALA A 347 -25.99 -3.86 26.86
CA ALA A 347 -24.59 -3.99 27.27
C ALA A 347 -23.81 -5.06 26.48
N ASP A 348 -24.42 -6.20 26.13
CA ASP A 348 -23.74 -7.29 25.42
C ASP A 348 -23.32 -6.88 24.01
N SER A 349 -24.16 -6.10 23.32
CA SER A 349 -23.84 -5.54 22.01
C SER A 349 -22.77 -4.46 22.09
N ILE A 350 -22.78 -3.61 23.13
CA ILE A 350 -21.68 -2.64 23.37
C ILE A 350 -20.35 -3.35 23.60
N GLN A 351 -20.35 -4.42 24.40
CA GLN A 351 -19.17 -5.25 24.63
C GLN A 351 -18.67 -5.88 23.32
N SER A 352 -19.57 -6.34 22.46
CA SER A 352 -19.22 -6.91 21.15
C SER A 352 -18.58 -5.86 20.21
N ILE A 353 -19.09 -4.62 20.21
CA ILE A 353 -18.52 -3.51 19.44
C ILE A 353 -17.14 -3.11 20.01
N ALA A 354 -16.94 -3.17 21.32
CA ALA A 354 -15.65 -2.90 21.95
C ALA A 354 -14.60 -3.99 21.62
N GLU A 355 -15.00 -5.26 21.62
CA GLU A 355 -14.14 -6.38 21.23
C GLU A 355 -13.74 -6.30 19.76
N SER A 356 -14.66 -5.94 18.86
CA SER A 356 -14.33 -5.75 17.45
C SER A 356 -13.44 -4.53 17.23
N PHE A 357 -13.65 -3.43 17.98
CA PHE A 357 -12.76 -2.27 17.97
C PHE A 357 -11.33 -2.68 18.31
N ASP A 358 -11.13 -3.46 19.37
CA ASP A 358 -9.81 -3.93 19.78
C ASP A 358 -9.14 -4.82 18.73
N ALA A 359 -9.90 -5.74 18.13
CA ALA A 359 -9.42 -6.59 17.05
C ALA A 359 -8.95 -5.75 15.85
N MET A 360 -9.78 -4.79 15.40
CA MET A 360 -9.49 -3.93 14.27
C MET A 360 -8.28 -3.02 14.54
N VAL A 361 -8.26 -2.34 15.69
CA VAL A 361 -7.17 -1.43 16.07
C VAL A 361 -5.84 -2.18 16.14
N GLY A 362 -5.83 -3.42 16.63
CA GLY A 362 -4.66 -4.28 16.60
C GLY A 362 -4.10 -4.48 15.19
N VAL A 363 -4.96 -4.72 14.19
CA VAL A 363 -4.54 -4.80 12.77
C VAL A 363 -3.99 -3.47 12.29
N GLY A 364 -4.68 -2.37 12.57
CA GLY A 364 -4.25 -1.04 12.12
C GLY A 364 -2.89 -0.63 12.66
N LYS A 365 -2.61 -0.89 13.95
CA LYS A 365 -1.29 -0.63 14.55
C LYS A 365 -0.17 -1.44 13.88
N ASP A 366 -0.43 -2.72 13.59
CA ASP A 366 0.54 -3.58 12.93
C ASP A 366 0.85 -3.12 11.49
N VAL A 367 -0.18 -2.73 10.74
CA VAL A 367 -0.01 -2.20 9.38
C VAL A 367 0.78 -0.88 9.40
N VAL A 368 0.44 0.06 10.29
CA VAL A 368 1.16 1.34 10.42
C VAL A 368 2.61 1.12 10.84
N ARG A 369 2.87 0.18 11.75
CA ARG A 369 4.22 -0.23 12.16
C ARG A 369 5.03 -0.72 10.97
N ILE A 370 4.51 -1.67 10.20
CA ILE A 370 5.21 -2.25 9.04
C ILE A 370 5.51 -1.17 8.00
N ALA A 371 4.52 -0.36 7.65
CA ALA A 371 4.65 0.72 6.68
C ALA A 371 5.70 1.77 7.11
N THR A 372 5.60 2.27 8.35
CA THR A 372 6.53 3.28 8.88
C THR A 372 7.96 2.74 8.97
N ALA A 373 8.12 1.46 9.34
CA ALA A 373 9.42 0.80 9.36
C ALA A 373 10.02 0.73 7.96
N ALA A 374 9.25 0.30 6.96
CA ALA A 374 9.67 0.22 5.56
C ALA A 374 10.16 1.58 5.04
N SER A 375 9.36 2.63 5.18
CA SER A 375 9.71 3.98 4.73
C SER A 375 10.94 4.55 5.43
N SER A 376 11.12 4.21 6.72
CA SER A 376 12.32 4.61 7.45
C SER A 376 13.58 3.87 6.98
N MET A 377 13.44 2.62 6.53
CA MET A 377 14.54 1.84 5.97
C MET A 377 14.95 2.35 4.59
N GLU A 378 14.00 2.76 3.76
CA GLU A 378 14.25 3.26 2.40
C GLU A 378 15.16 4.51 2.40
N VAL A 379 14.98 5.40 3.37
CA VAL A 379 15.73 6.67 3.46
C VAL A 379 16.94 6.63 4.41
N ASP A 380 17.35 5.43 4.85
CA ASP A 380 18.47 5.24 5.79
C ASP A 380 18.31 6.05 7.10
N ALA A 381 17.07 6.17 7.59
CA ALA A 381 16.69 7.04 8.71
C ALA A 381 17.53 6.84 9.99
N PHE A 382 17.99 5.61 10.22
CA PHE A 382 18.71 5.21 11.44
C PHE A 382 20.18 4.84 11.18
N VAL A 383 20.72 5.19 10.02
CA VAL A 383 22.15 4.97 9.69
C VAL A 383 23.00 6.08 10.32
N GLU A 384 23.92 5.69 11.20
CA GLU A 384 24.90 6.62 11.77
C GLU A 384 25.94 7.01 10.70
N ARG A 385 25.83 8.21 10.13
CA ARG A 385 26.88 8.76 9.27
C ARG A 385 28.15 8.97 10.10
N LYS A 386 29.10 8.03 10.03
CA LYS A 386 30.43 8.20 10.61
C LYS A 386 31.04 9.48 10.03
N LYS A 387 31.07 10.56 10.83
CA LYS A 387 31.88 11.75 10.51
C LYS A 387 33.29 11.24 10.24
N SER A 388 33.83 11.57 9.09
CA SER A 388 35.12 11.13 8.60
C SER A 388 36.26 11.51 9.58
N SER A 389 36.49 10.67 10.57
CA SER A 389 37.68 10.69 11.39
C SER A 389 38.37 9.33 11.25
N SER A 390 39.43 9.35 10.47
CA SER A 390 40.54 8.40 10.41
C SER A 390 40.60 7.36 11.53
N SER A 391 40.61 6.07 11.18
CA SER A 391 41.79 5.20 11.35
C SER A 391 41.41 3.72 11.23
N ASN A 392 42.35 2.97 10.64
CA ASN A 392 42.40 1.51 10.55
C ASN A 392 41.81 0.78 11.77
N GLN A 393 40.73 0.03 11.56
CA GLN A 393 40.40 -1.11 12.42
C GLN A 393 40.09 -2.36 11.58
N PRO A 394 40.39 -3.56 12.11
CA PRO A 394 40.36 -4.80 11.36
C PRO A 394 38.93 -5.32 11.20
N SER A 395 38.60 -5.76 9.98
CA SER A 395 37.31 -6.27 9.50
C SER A 395 36.95 -7.65 10.06
N GLY A 396 36.63 -7.75 11.35
CA GLY A 396 36.33 -9.02 12.03
C GLY A 396 34.88 -9.25 12.47
N TYR A 397 34.04 -8.21 12.53
CA TYR A 397 32.65 -8.29 13.00
C TYR A 397 31.82 -7.25 12.22
N MET A 398 31.28 -7.61 11.04
CA MET A 398 30.58 -6.66 10.17
C MET A 398 29.08 -6.95 10.00
N GLU A 399 28.58 -8.13 10.38
CA GLU A 399 27.16 -8.47 10.16
C GLU A 399 26.19 -7.85 11.17
N GLU A 400 26.60 -7.64 12.43
CA GLU A 400 25.71 -7.01 13.43
C GLU A 400 25.55 -5.50 13.16
N ASP A 401 26.61 -4.80 12.76
CA ASP A 401 26.57 -3.35 12.48
C ASP A 401 25.68 -3.00 11.26
N GLU A 402 25.58 -3.88 10.26
CA GLU A 402 24.77 -3.65 9.05
C GLU A 402 23.26 -3.77 9.29
N LYS A 403 22.83 -4.57 10.28
CA LYS A 403 21.41 -4.77 10.60
C LYS A 403 20.84 -3.78 11.61
N MET A 404 21.70 -3.14 12.40
CA MET A 404 21.27 -2.20 13.44
C MET A 404 20.32 -1.09 12.97
N PRO A 405 20.51 -0.47 11.79
CA PRO A 405 19.58 0.55 11.29
C PRO A 405 18.16 0.00 11.07
N PHE A 406 18.04 -1.20 10.52
CA PHE A 406 16.74 -1.87 10.27
C PHE A 406 16.02 -2.20 11.58
N ILE A 407 16.75 -2.71 12.58
CA ILE A 407 16.19 -3.00 13.91
C ILE A 407 15.68 -1.72 14.55
N ARG A 408 16.47 -0.63 14.51
CA ARG A 408 16.08 0.67 15.06
C ARG A 408 14.86 1.26 14.35
N ALA A 409 14.74 1.08 13.04
CA ALA A 409 13.57 1.50 12.27
C ALA A 409 12.30 0.76 12.75
N SER A 410 12.36 -0.57 12.87
CA SER A 410 11.24 -1.37 13.39
C SER A 410 10.89 -0.99 14.84
N GLU A 411 11.87 -0.80 15.73
CA GLU A 411 11.62 -0.36 17.11
C GLU A 411 10.98 1.04 17.17
N ALA A 412 11.42 1.97 16.33
CA ALA A 412 10.86 3.31 16.28
C ALA A 412 9.42 3.30 15.76
N ALA A 413 9.12 2.46 14.76
CA ALA A 413 7.77 2.27 14.25
C ALA A 413 6.83 1.61 15.27
N ILE A 414 7.31 0.63 16.05
CA ILE A 414 6.55 0.07 17.20
C ILE A 414 6.24 1.18 18.21
N ARG A 415 7.24 1.99 18.58
CA ARG A 415 7.05 3.12 19.49
C ARG A 415 6.04 4.13 18.95
N LEU A 416 6.11 4.46 17.66
CA LEU A 416 5.15 5.35 17.01
C LEU A 416 3.73 4.79 17.13
N ALA A 417 3.54 3.52 16.76
CA ALA A 417 2.23 2.88 16.82
C ALA A 417 1.68 2.79 18.25
N ASP A 418 2.53 2.55 19.25
CA ASP A 418 2.10 2.48 20.66
C ASP A 418 1.82 3.86 21.30
N GLU A 419 2.56 4.89 20.89
CA GLU A 419 2.48 6.21 21.53
C GLU A 419 1.54 7.16 20.78
N LEU A 420 1.64 7.26 19.45
CA LEU A 420 0.92 8.27 18.67
C LEU A 420 -0.49 7.84 18.27
N ILE A 421 -0.76 6.54 18.12
CA ILE A 421 -2.09 6.06 17.75
C ILE A 421 -2.99 5.99 18.98
N ASP A 422 -4.22 6.50 18.85
CA ASP A 422 -5.21 6.38 19.91
C ASP A 422 -6.00 5.07 19.80
N ASP A 423 -5.55 4.08 20.56
CA ASP A 423 -6.15 2.75 20.67
C ASP A 423 -7.14 2.63 21.85
N SER A 424 -7.52 3.76 22.46
CA SER A 424 -8.33 3.85 23.69
C SER A 424 -7.69 3.26 24.97
N ASN A 425 -6.48 2.70 24.90
CA ASN A 425 -5.74 2.31 26.08
C ASN A 425 -5.00 3.52 26.68
N PRO A 426 -4.78 3.58 28.00
CA PRO A 426 -3.83 4.53 28.58
C PRO A 426 -2.41 4.27 28.09
N LEU A 427 -1.59 5.32 27.98
CA LEU A 427 -0.16 5.15 27.73
C LEU A 427 0.51 4.34 28.86
N LYS A 428 1.52 3.57 28.49
CA LYS A 428 2.38 2.87 29.44
C LYS A 428 3.21 3.90 30.23
N ALA A 429 3.49 3.62 31.50
CA ALA A 429 4.23 4.53 32.38
C ALA A 429 5.61 4.91 31.80
N GLU A 430 6.29 3.95 31.17
CA GLU A 430 7.59 4.14 30.52
C GLU A 430 7.52 5.16 29.37
N SER A 431 6.45 5.14 28.57
CA SER A 431 6.21 6.12 27.50
C SER A 431 5.96 7.52 28.08
N ILE A 432 5.19 7.62 29.17
CA ILE A 432 4.91 8.91 29.83
C ILE A 432 6.21 9.55 30.35
N GLU A 433 7.07 8.77 31.00
CA GLU A 433 8.37 9.23 31.47
C GLU A 433 9.26 9.69 30.30
N ALA A 434 9.31 8.92 29.22
CA ALA A 434 10.13 9.21 28.05
C ALA A 434 9.68 10.43 27.24
N LEU A 435 8.40 10.80 27.30
CA LEU A 435 7.84 11.96 26.61
C LEU A 435 8.11 13.29 27.36
N GLU A 436 8.83 13.25 28.50
CA GLU A 436 9.20 14.41 29.35
C GLU A 436 8.02 15.34 29.70
N SER A 437 6.80 14.80 29.62
CA SER A 437 5.56 15.52 29.74
C SER A 437 4.95 15.22 31.10
N THR A 438 5.16 16.14 32.06
CA THR A 438 4.54 16.08 33.39
C THR A 438 3.01 16.30 33.36
N ALA A 439 2.42 16.44 32.18
CA ALA A 439 0.98 16.62 31.97
C ALA A 439 0.57 16.08 30.58
N VAL A 440 0.69 14.77 30.33
CA VAL A 440 0.05 14.17 29.15
C VAL A 440 -1.46 14.29 29.36
N GLY A 441 -2.07 15.30 28.78
CA GLY A 441 -3.51 15.50 28.75
C GLY A 441 -4.17 14.59 27.72
N GLU A 442 -3.92 13.28 27.75
CA GLU A 442 -4.41 12.31 26.74
C GLU A 442 -5.93 12.16 26.67
N GLY A 443 -6.68 13.00 27.40
CA GLY A 443 -8.12 12.93 27.50
C GLY A 443 -8.60 11.66 28.21
N SER A 444 -9.86 11.68 28.62
CA SER A 444 -10.57 10.51 29.16
C SER A 444 -11.29 9.70 28.07
N VAL A 445 -11.27 10.15 26.81
CA VAL A 445 -11.98 9.55 25.68
C VAL A 445 -11.02 9.41 24.49
N SER A 446 -11.17 8.32 23.76
CA SER A 446 -10.38 8.05 22.55
C SER A 446 -10.65 9.05 21.43
N MET A 447 -9.58 9.45 20.73
CA MET A 447 -9.61 10.20 19.48
C MET A 447 -10.04 9.37 18.27
N SER A 448 -9.99 8.03 18.35
CA SER A 448 -10.40 7.13 17.27
C SER A 448 -11.88 6.75 17.39
N PRO A 449 -12.76 7.23 16.49
CA PRO A 449 -14.15 6.84 16.52
C PRO A 449 -14.39 5.47 15.86
N HIS A 450 -15.43 4.79 16.32
CA HIS A 450 -16.05 3.65 15.64
C HIS A 450 -17.41 4.14 15.12
N ARG A 451 -17.60 4.18 13.81
CA ARG A 451 -18.86 4.62 13.20
C ARG A 451 -19.70 3.42 12.84
N LEU A 452 -21.00 3.43 13.16
CA LEU A 452 -21.96 2.48 12.59
C LEU A 452 -22.71 3.22 11.50
N CYS A 453 -22.62 2.75 10.26
CA CYS A 453 -23.14 3.42 9.08
C CYS A 453 -24.15 2.55 8.33
N ARG A 454 -25.15 3.20 7.75
CA ARG A 454 -26.05 2.63 6.75
C ARG A 454 -26.08 3.53 5.53
N TYR A 455 -25.90 2.91 4.37
CA TYR A 455 -26.02 3.52 3.06
C TYR A 455 -27.18 2.86 2.32
N SER A 456 -28.13 3.67 1.88
CA SER A 456 -29.33 3.22 1.17
C SER A 456 -29.59 4.14 -0.03
N ASN A 457 -30.32 3.65 -1.02
CA ASN A 457 -30.85 4.49 -2.09
C ASN A 457 -32.36 4.68 -1.90
N THR A 458 -32.77 5.78 -1.26
CA THR A 458 -34.20 6.11 -1.12
C THR A 458 -34.78 6.71 -2.39
N GLN A 459 -33.94 7.27 -3.26
CA GLN A 459 -34.34 7.82 -4.56
C GLN A 459 -34.20 6.74 -5.64
N GLN A 460 -35.26 5.96 -5.87
CA GLN A 460 -35.36 4.99 -6.99
C GLN A 460 -35.33 5.67 -8.39
N LYS A 461 -34.31 6.48 -8.70
CA LYS A 461 -34.06 6.99 -10.05
C LYS A 461 -33.12 6.02 -10.79
N GLU A 462 -33.27 5.99 -12.11
CA GLU A 462 -32.92 4.90 -13.03
C GLU A 462 -31.44 4.47 -13.10
N GLU A 463 -31.24 3.20 -13.52
CA GLU A 463 -30.10 2.51 -14.15
C GLU A 463 -28.65 2.68 -13.63
N VAL A 464 -28.25 3.80 -13.04
CA VAL A 464 -26.87 4.11 -12.62
C VAL A 464 -26.76 4.06 -11.09
N MET A 465 -25.72 3.44 -10.54
CA MET A 465 -25.48 3.48 -9.09
C MET A 465 -25.15 4.91 -8.66
N ASP A 466 -25.86 5.42 -7.65
CA ASP A 466 -25.62 6.76 -7.14
C ASP A 466 -24.51 6.76 -6.07
N GLU A 467 -23.65 7.78 -6.12
CA GLU A 467 -22.67 8.06 -5.08
C GLU A 467 -23.38 8.58 -3.82
N VAL A 468 -23.40 7.76 -2.77
CA VAL A 468 -24.06 8.08 -1.49
C VAL A 468 -23.13 8.90 -0.62
N PHE A 469 -21.86 8.51 -0.54
CA PHE A 469 -20.81 9.24 0.15
C PHE A 469 -19.66 9.50 -0.82
N GLY A 470 -19.29 10.77 -0.99
CA GLY A 470 -18.43 11.19 -2.09
C GLY A 470 -16.98 10.82 -1.94
N ALA A 471 -16.22 10.96 -3.05
CA ALA A 471 -14.78 10.75 -3.06
C ALA A 471 -14.09 11.70 -2.06
N HIS A 472 -13.32 11.12 -1.15
CA HIS A 472 -12.55 11.84 -0.12
C HIS A 472 -11.38 10.97 0.37
N THR A 473 -10.46 11.60 1.12
CA THR A 473 -9.46 10.97 1.97
C THR A 473 -9.86 11.12 3.43
N ASP A 474 -9.35 10.24 4.30
CA ASP A 474 -9.56 10.32 5.74
C ASP A 474 -8.31 10.85 6.46
N THR A 475 -8.50 11.79 7.38
CA THR A 475 -7.47 12.21 8.35
C THR A 475 -7.34 11.16 9.46
N THR A 476 -6.66 10.07 9.13
CA THR A 476 -6.36 8.91 9.99
C THR A 476 -4.95 8.41 9.70
N PHE A 477 -4.41 7.57 10.59
CA PHE A 477 -3.31 6.69 10.18
C PHE A 477 -3.84 5.66 9.19
N VAL A 478 -4.86 4.92 9.59
CA VAL A 478 -5.59 4.03 8.71
C VAL A 478 -7.07 4.08 9.03
N THR A 479 -7.89 3.86 8.01
CA THR A 479 -9.33 3.59 8.16
C THR A 479 -9.54 2.08 8.02
N LEU A 480 -10.11 1.47 9.05
CA LEU A 480 -10.32 0.04 9.19
C LEU A 480 -11.78 -0.27 8.93
N ILE A 481 -12.08 -1.00 7.85
CA ILE A 481 -13.45 -1.23 7.37
C ILE A 481 -13.71 -2.74 7.31
N PRO A 482 -14.53 -3.29 8.22
CA PRO A 482 -15.02 -4.66 8.09
C PRO A 482 -15.72 -4.84 6.74
N ALA A 483 -15.40 -5.94 6.03
CA ALA A 483 -16.06 -6.23 4.75
C ALA A 483 -17.57 -6.39 4.97
N ALA A 484 -18.39 -5.72 4.15
CA ALA A 484 -19.83 -5.83 4.24
C ALA A 484 -20.37 -6.99 3.39
N SER A 485 -21.54 -7.50 3.77
CA SER A 485 -22.27 -8.49 2.97
C SER A 485 -22.81 -7.94 1.65
N VAL A 486 -23.07 -6.63 1.60
CA VAL A 486 -23.56 -5.89 0.44
C VAL A 486 -22.44 -4.95 -0.01
N SER A 487 -21.94 -5.13 -1.24
CA SER A 487 -20.81 -4.34 -1.72
C SER A 487 -21.22 -2.90 -2.05
N GLY A 488 -20.31 -1.96 -1.80
CA GLY A 488 -20.48 -0.56 -2.17
C GLY A 488 -19.32 0.36 -1.79
N LEU A 489 -18.31 -0.14 -1.05
CA LEU A 489 -17.07 0.61 -0.87
C LEU A 489 -16.27 0.57 -2.18
N GLU A 490 -15.88 1.74 -2.66
CA GLU A 490 -14.95 1.88 -3.79
C GLU A 490 -13.71 2.64 -3.32
N VAL A 491 -12.53 2.07 -3.60
CA VAL A 491 -11.21 2.65 -3.37
C VAL A 491 -10.61 2.95 -4.73
N TYR A 492 -10.08 4.15 -4.94
CA TYR A 492 -9.47 4.50 -6.22
C TYR A 492 -8.05 3.93 -6.26
N ASP A 493 -7.83 3.03 -7.21
CA ASP A 493 -6.51 2.51 -7.54
C ASP A 493 -5.91 3.48 -8.58
N GLU A 494 -4.99 4.32 -8.11
CA GLU A 494 -4.40 5.39 -8.93
C GLU A 494 -3.51 4.83 -10.04
N ASP A 495 -2.72 3.78 -9.75
CA ASP A 495 -1.84 3.10 -10.71
C ASP A 495 -2.65 2.48 -11.86
N ALA A 496 -3.75 1.80 -11.53
CA ALA A 496 -4.64 1.21 -12.53
C ALA A 496 -5.68 2.20 -13.08
N ALA A 497 -5.76 3.42 -12.53
CA ALA A 497 -6.73 4.46 -12.82
C ALA A 497 -8.20 3.97 -12.79
N VAL A 498 -8.55 3.10 -11.84
CA VAL A 498 -9.88 2.48 -11.73
C VAL A 498 -10.41 2.46 -10.29
N TRP A 499 -11.74 2.49 -10.16
CA TRP A 499 -12.39 2.18 -8.88
C TRP A 499 -12.36 0.68 -8.60
N PHE A 500 -11.71 0.32 -7.50
CA PHE A 500 -11.61 -1.03 -6.96
C PHE A 500 -12.64 -1.27 -5.85
N ARG A 501 -13.35 -2.41 -5.91
CA ARG A 501 -14.22 -2.87 -4.80
C ARG A 501 -13.57 -3.99 -3.98
N PRO A 502 -12.97 -3.69 -2.82
CA PRO A 502 -12.28 -4.68 -2.01
C PRO A 502 -13.20 -5.78 -1.45
N GLU A 503 -14.49 -5.47 -1.20
CA GLU A 503 -15.47 -6.45 -0.72
C GLU A 503 -15.68 -7.60 -1.73
N LEU A 504 -15.64 -7.30 -3.03
CA LEU A 504 -15.74 -8.32 -4.08
C LEU A 504 -14.49 -9.18 -4.15
N MET A 505 -13.30 -8.60 -3.92
CA MET A 505 -12.05 -9.35 -3.86
C MET A 505 -12.00 -10.29 -2.65
N ALA A 506 -12.43 -9.80 -1.47
CA ALA A 506 -12.59 -10.62 -0.27
C ALA A 506 -13.57 -11.80 -0.51
N ARG A 507 -14.67 -11.55 -1.23
CA ARG A 507 -15.63 -12.59 -1.62
C ARG A 507 -15.00 -13.61 -2.57
N LYS A 508 -14.26 -13.18 -3.59
CA LYS A 508 -13.56 -14.09 -4.51
C LYS A 508 -12.53 -14.96 -3.78
N HIS A 509 -11.80 -14.39 -2.84
CA HIS A 509 -10.84 -15.12 -2.00
C HIS A 509 -11.54 -16.23 -1.21
N TRP A 510 -12.63 -15.90 -0.50
CA TRP A 510 -13.47 -16.87 0.21
C TRP A 510 -13.94 -18.02 -0.69
N GLU A 511 -14.46 -17.69 -1.87
CA GLU A 511 -14.95 -18.68 -2.82
C GLU A 511 -13.85 -19.58 -3.37
N ALA A 512 -12.65 -19.03 -3.59
CA ALA A 512 -11.48 -19.80 -4.03
C ALA A 512 -11.06 -20.82 -2.97
N GLU A 513 -10.92 -20.38 -1.73
CA GLU A 513 -10.49 -21.24 -0.63
C GLU A 513 -11.49 -22.35 -0.33
N ARG A 514 -12.79 -22.06 -0.32
CA ARG A 514 -13.83 -23.10 -0.15
C ARG A 514 -13.78 -24.12 -1.27
N ARG A 515 -13.57 -23.67 -2.51
CA ARG A 515 -13.42 -24.56 -3.67
C ARG A 515 -12.21 -25.48 -3.51
N GLU A 516 -11.09 -24.96 -3.01
CA GLU A 516 -9.87 -25.75 -2.74
C GLU A 516 -10.10 -26.81 -1.65
N ARG A 517 -10.96 -26.53 -0.66
CA ARG A 517 -11.38 -27.49 0.37
C ARG A 517 -12.45 -28.48 -0.10
N GLY A 518 -12.97 -28.34 -1.33
CA GLY A 518 -14.08 -29.14 -1.83
C GLY A 518 -15.43 -28.81 -1.19
N GLU A 519 -15.56 -27.61 -0.62
CA GLU A 519 -16.78 -27.10 0.00
C GLU A 519 -17.59 -26.24 -0.99
N ASP A 520 -18.86 -25.94 -0.67
CA ASP A 520 -19.69 -25.06 -1.49
C ASP A 520 -19.15 -23.62 -1.47
N PRO A 521 -18.63 -23.07 -2.59
CA PRO A 521 -18.11 -21.72 -2.63
C PRO A 521 -19.21 -20.66 -2.47
N SER A 522 -20.47 -20.98 -2.81
CA SER A 522 -21.58 -20.03 -2.71
C SER A 522 -22.05 -19.78 -1.27
N ALA A 523 -21.62 -20.60 -0.30
CA ALA A 523 -22.00 -20.48 1.09
C ALA A 523 -21.74 -19.06 1.64
N LEU A 524 -22.73 -18.55 2.37
CA LEU A 524 -22.68 -17.22 3.00
C LEU A 524 -22.15 -17.27 4.43
N THR A 525 -22.05 -18.47 5.01
CA THR A 525 -21.60 -18.71 6.37
C THR A 525 -20.72 -19.94 6.44
N GLU A 526 -19.92 -20.04 7.49
CA GLU A 526 -19.18 -21.22 7.91
C GLU A 526 -19.56 -21.58 9.36
N THR A 527 -19.60 -22.86 9.66
CA THR A 527 -19.86 -23.36 11.02
C THR A 527 -18.55 -23.81 11.62
N ILE A 528 -18.18 -23.22 12.75
CA ILE A 528 -16.95 -23.55 13.48
C ILE A 528 -17.30 -24.19 14.81
N GLN A 529 -16.39 -25.00 15.35
CA GLN A 529 -16.50 -25.57 16.68
C GLN A 529 -15.56 -24.83 17.62
N ILE A 530 -16.10 -24.24 18.68
CA ILE A 530 -15.32 -23.56 19.72
C ILE A 530 -15.42 -24.33 21.04
N ALA A 531 -14.36 -24.28 21.84
CA ALA A 531 -14.40 -24.87 23.18
C ALA A 531 -15.28 -24.02 24.11
N ALA A 532 -16.33 -24.62 24.67
CA ALA A 532 -17.25 -24.01 25.63
C ALA A 532 -16.96 -24.43 27.09
N GLY A 533 -15.93 -25.25 27.32
CA GLY A 533 -15.50 -25.75 28.63
C GLY A 533 -14.54 -26.92 28.52
N ASP A 534 -14.27 -27.61 29.64
CA ASP A 534 -13.24 -28.67 29.72
C ASP A 534 -13.50 -29.87 28.78
N ASP A 535 -14.73 -30.08 28.29
CA ASP A 535 -15.08 -31.16 27.33
C ASP A 535 -16.29 -30.81 26.42
N GLU A 536 -16.75 -29.55 26.39
CA GLU A 536 -17.91 -29.14 25.58
C GLU A 536 -17.45 -28.31 24.38
N THR A 537 -17.99 -28.63 23.20
CA THR A 537 -17.82 -27.81 21.99
C THR A 537 -19.14 -27.18 21.60
N GLU A 538 -19.14 -25.88 21.33
CA GLU A 538 -20.27 -25.15 20.79
C GLU A 538 -20.08 -24.92 19.29
N GLU A 539 -21.15 -25.10 18.52
CA GLU A 539 -21.16 -24.74 17.10
C GLU A 539 -21.55 -23.28 16.95
N VAL A 540 -20.67 -22.49 16.34
CA VAL A 540 -20.91 -21.08 16.04
C VAL A 540 -20.95 -20.88 14.54
N VAL A 541 -21.98 -20.19 14.06
CA VAL A 541 -22.14 -19.84 12.65
C VAL A 541 -21.59 -18.43 12.43
N ILE A 542 -20.63 -18.31 11.52
CA ILE A 542 -19.95 -17.06 11.21
C ILE A 542 -20.24 -16.68 9.75
N PRO A 543 -20.65 -15.45 9.46
CA PRO A 543 -20.81 -15.01 8.09
C PRO A 543 -19.46 -14.74 7.42
N TRP A 544 -19.35 -15.04 6.12
CA TRP A 544 -18.09 -14.97 5.37
C TRP A 544 -17.39 -13.61 5.46
N HIS A 545 -18.16 -12.52 5.52
CA HIS A 545 -17.66 -11.16 5.49
C HIS A 545 -17.09 -10.71 6.85
N ALA A 546 -17.47 -11.35 7.97
CA ALA A 546 -16.87 -11.08 9.28
C ALA A 546 -15.38 -11.51 9.37
N ARG A 547 -14.91 -12.29 8.39
CA ARG A 547 -13.52 -12.75 8.31
C ARG A 547 -12.57 -11.69 7.77
N TYR A 548 -13.06 -10.72 7.00
CA TYR A 548 -12.19 -9.83 6.25
C TYR A 548 -12.26 -8.40 6.78
N LEU A 549 -11.08 -7.80 6.94
CA LEU A 549 -10.91 -6.39 7.30
C LEU A 549 -10.16 -5.68 6.18
N ILE A 550 -10.71 -4.57 5.71
CA ILE A 550 -10.09 -3.72 4.69
C ILE A 550 -9.39 -2.58 5.42
N VAL A 551 -8.11 -2.35 5.11
CA VAL A 551 -7.28 -1.30 5.71
C VAL A 551 -6.92 -0.30 4.62
N MET A 552 -7.31 0.95 4.80
CA MET A 552 -7.00 2.04 3.87
C MET A 552 -6.05 3.03 4.53
N PRO A 553 -4.96 3.44 3.87
CA PRO A 553 -4.07 4.49 4.36
C PRO A 553 -4.82 5.83 4.45
N GLY A 554 -4.63 6.54 5.56
CA GLY A 554 -5.10 7.91 5.72
C GLY A 554 -3.95 8.93 5.64
N GLU A 555 -4.30 10.20 5.78
CA GLU A 555 -3.37 11.34 5.64
C GLU A 555 -2.22 11.30 6.67
N LEU A 556 -2.47 10.76 7.87
CA LEU A 556 -1.41 10.61 8.87
C LEU A 556 -0.44 9.48 8.51
N LEU A 557 -0.89 8.41 7.84
CA LEU A 557 0.05 7.40 7.34
C LEU A 557 0.82 7.91 6.13
N GLN A 558 0.22 8.73 5.26
CA GLN A 558 0.96 9.44 4.22
C GLN A 558 2.05 10.32 4.84
N LEU A 559 1.74 11.02 5.93
CA LEU A 559 2.74 11.77 6.70
C LEU A 559 3.83 10.86 7.29
N THR A 560 3.46 9.79 8.02
CA THR A 560 4.45 8.95 8.72
C THR A 560 5.20 7.97 7.83
N SER A 561 4.73 7.75 6.60
CA SER A 561 5.47 7.06 5.54
C SER A 561 6.30 8.01 4.68
N ARG A 562 6.47 9.28 5.07
CA ARG A 562 7.26 10.28 4.33
C ARG A 562 6.76 10.47 2.90
N ASN A 563 5.44 10.45 2.72
CA ASN A 563 4.74 10.55 1.45
C ASN A 563 4.90 9.34 0.51
N GLU A 564 5.46 8.22 0.97
CA GLU A 564 5.55 7.00 0.15
C GLU A 564 4.18 6.34 -0.05
N ILE A 565 3.33 6.35 0.98
CA ILE A 565 1.99 5.75 0.91
C ILE A 565 0.94 6.86 0.81
N PRO A 566 0.31 7.07 -0.35
CA PRO A 566 -0.72 8.09 -0.48
C PRO A 566 -1.96 7.74 0.35
N ALA A 567 -2.63 8.75 0.91
CA ALA A 567 -3.92 8.56 1.56
C ALA A 567 -4.94 8.09 0.52
N ALA A 568 -5.71 7.05 0.84
CA ALA A 568 -6.60 6.42 -0.12
C ALA A 568 -7.81 7.29 -0.43
N VAL A 569 -7.96 7.64 -1.71
CA VAL A 569 -9.20 8.23 -2.23
C VAL A 569 -10.26 7.14 -2.27
N HIS A 570 -11.37 7.35 -1.57
CA HIS A 570 -12.43 6.36 -1.50
C HIS A 570 -13.81 7.00 -1.44
N ARG A 571 -14.83 6.21 -1.77
CA ARG A 571 -16.25 6.62 -1.77
C ARG A 571 -17.16 5.45 -1.44
N VAL A 572 -18.45 5.75 -1.25
CA VAL A 572 -19.49 4.72 -1.08
C VAL A 572 -20.61 4.93 -2.09
N VAL A 573 -20.87 3.90 -2.88
CA VAL A 573 -21.96 3.86 -3.85
C VAL A 573 -23.15 3.07 -3.30
N ALA A 574 -24.34 3.40 -3.75
CA ALA A 574 -25.56 2.76 -3.29
C ALA A 574 -25.69 1.34 -3.85
N ALA A 575 -26.14 0.40 -3.01
CA ALA A 575 -26.48 -0.93 -3.46
C ALA A 575 -27.74 -0.95 -4.33
N ARG A 576 -27.83 -1.90 -5.26
CA ARG A 576 -29.01 -2.10 -6.10
C ARG A 576 -30.15 -2.80 -5.35
N GLU A 577 -31.34 -2.77 -5.96
CA GLU A 577 -32.52 -3.55 -5.53
C GLU A 577 -33.07 -3.21 -4.13
N GLY A 578 -32.82 -2.00 -3.64
CA GLY A 578 -33.34 -1.52 -2.36
C GLY A 578 -32.65 -2.14 -1.14
N GLN A 579 -31.55 -2.86 -1.33
CA GLN A 579 -30.70 -3.29 -0.22
C GLN A 579 -29.97 -2.09 0.39
N SER A 580 -29.77 -2.11 1.71
CA SER A 580 -28.92 -1.15 2.39
C SER A 580 -27.56 -1.79 2.67
N ARG A 581 -26.48 -1.08 2.36
CA ARG A 581 -25.14 -1.46 2.78
C ARG A 581 -24.90 -0.97 4.20
N LEU A 582 -24.56 -1.89 5.10
CA LEU A 582 -24.08 -1.57 6.43
C LEU A 582 -22.55 -1.47 6.42
N SER A 583 -22.00 -0.62 7.28
CA SER A 583 -20.56 -0.50 7.49
C SER A 583 -20.27 -0.13 8.93
N ALA A 584 -19.13 -0.57 9.46
CA ALA A 584 -18.74 -0.29 10.83
C ALA A 584 -17.26 0.17 10.92
N PRO A 585 -16.86 1.26 10.24
CA PRO A 585 -15.46 1.62 10.15
C PRO A 585 -14.90 2.18 11.47
N VAL A 586 -13.64 1.86 11.74
CA VAL A 586 -12.83 2.52 12.77
C VAL A 586 -11.85 3.47 12.10
N LEU A 587 -11.92 4.74 12.47
CA LEU A 587 -10.98 5.76 12.00
C LEU A 587 -9.85 5.86 13.01
N LEU A 588 -8.70 5.27 12.70
CA LEU A 588 -7.58 5.19 13.64
C LEU A 588 -6.82 6.52 13.65
N ARG A 589 -7.11 7.37 14.63
CA ARG A 589 -6.59 8.74 14.72
C ARG A 589 -5.43 8.85 15.70
N ALA A 590 -4.79 10.01 15.66
CA ALA A 590 -3.74 10.32 16.60
C ALA A 590 -4.26 10.64 18.01
N ARG A 591 -3.44 10.31 19.00
CA ARG A 591 -3.69 10.55 20.42
C ARG A 591 -3.49 12.02 20.75
N THR A 592 -4.44 12.60 21.49
CA THR A 592 -4.36 13.98 21.98
C THR A 592 -3.28 14.16 23.03
N GLY A 593 -2.74 15.37 23.16
CA GLY A 593 -1.81 15.75 24.22
C GLY A 593 -0.38 15.25 24.01
N ILE A 594 -0.11 14.57 22.89
CA ILE A 594 1.24 14.20 22.46
C ILE A 594 1.69 15.15 21.36
N LYS A 595 2.96 15.51 21.38
CA LYS A 595 3.59 16.30 20.32
C LYS A 595 4.42 15.40 19.43
N MET A 596 4.42 15.68 18.14
CA MET A 596 5.30 15.01 17.19
C MET A 596 6.77 15.23 17.57
N ASN A 597 7.52 14.13 17.68
CA ASN A 597 8.97 14.17 17.91
C ASN A 597 9.65 13.38 16.79
N VAL A 598 10.12 14.12 15.78
CA VAL A 598 10.66 13.55 14.54
C VAL A 598 11.87 12.67 14.82
N GLU A 599 12.78 13.12 15.70
CA GLU A 599 13.98 12.35 16.03
C GLU A 599 13.64 11.01 16.71
N ARG A 600 12.65 11.03 17.61
CA ARG A 600 12.21 9.85 18.36
C ARG A 600 11.60 8.77 17.47
N TYR A 601 10.80 9.18 16.49
CA TYR A 601 10.00 8.25 15.69
C TYR A 601 10.59 7.96 14.31
N PHE A 602 11.36 8.89 13.74
CA PHE A 602 11.89 8.81 12.38
C PHE A 602 13.42 8.94 12.31
N GLY A 603 14.11 9.00 13.45
CA GLY A 603 15.57 8.94 13.50
C GLY A 603 16.25 10.24 13.07
N ASN A 604 17.18 10.17 12.14
CA ASN A 604 18.02 11.30 11.78
C ASN A 604 17.22 12.44 11.12
N LEU A 605 17.28 13.62 11.74
CA LEU A 605 16.61 14.83 11.25
C LEU A 605 17.11 15.29 9.86
N ASP A 606 18.36 14.98 9.50
CA ASP A 606 18.94 15.35 8.20
C ASP A 606 18.24 14.67 7.02
N VAL A 607 17.55 13.54 7.27
CA VAL A 607 16.84 12.78 6.23
C VAL A 607 15.32 12.81 6.45
N ALA A 608 14.81 13.52 7.46
CA ALA A 608 13.37 13.60 7.75
C ALA A 608 12.55 14.26 6.63
N GLY A 609 13.17 15.15 5.85
CA GLY A 609 12.49 15.94 4.82
C GLY A 609 11.69 17.11 5.43
N PRO A 610 11.28 18.08 4.59
CA PRO A 610 10.64 19.32 5.05
C PRO A 610 9.27 19.09 5.71
N LEU A 611 8.47 18.16 5.19
CA LEU A 611 7.13 17.85 5.71
C LEU A 611 7.16 17.37 7.17
N LEU A 612 7.99 16.38 7.50
CA LEU A 612 8.13 15.91 8.88
C LEU A 612 8.71 16.99 9.79
N MET A 613 9.66 17.78 9.28
CA MET A 613 10.26 18.87 10.06
C MET A 613 9.28 19.99 10.39
N GLU A 614 8.29 20.27 9.53
CA GLU A 614 7.19 21.18 9.84
C GLU A 614 6.36 20.67 11.02
N CYS A 615 6.19 19.35 11.14
CA CYS A 615 5.39 18.73 12.19
C CYS A 615 6.07 18.76 13.57
N GLN A 616 7.38 18.96 13.64
CA GLN A 616 8.15 18.86 14.88
C GLN A 616 7.57 19.74 16.01
N GLY A 617 7.18 19.11 17.11
CA GLY A 617 6.65 19.78 18.30
C GLY A 617 5.19 20.24 18.20
N ILE A 618 4.51 20.01 17.07
CA ILE A 618 3.08 20.25 16.91
C ILE A 618 2.30 19.16 17.67
N PRO A 619 1.25 19.51 18.44
CA PRO A 619 0.33 18.52 19.02
C PRO A 619 -0.31 17.66 17.93
N MET A 620 -0.38 16.35 18.16
CA MET A 620 -0.89 15.41 17.18
C MET A 620 -2.35 15.64 16.79
N GLU A 621 -3.14 16.26 17.66
CA GLU A 621 -4.53 16.65 17.38
C GLU A 621 -4.69 17.94 16.57
N ASP A 622 -3.61 18.70 16.40
CA ASP A 622 -3.54 19.93 15.60
C ASP A 622 -2.93 19.69 14.21
N LEU A 623 -2.24 18.56 14.01
CA LEU A 623 -1.88 18.00 12.70
C LEU A 623 -3.13 17.45 12.02
#